data_AF-A0A9P0QJT2-F1
#
_entry.id   AF-A0A9P0QJT2-F1
#
_cell.length_a   1.000
_cell.length_b   1.000
_cell.length_c   1.000
_cell.angle_alpha   90.00
_cell.angle_beta   90.00
_cell.angle_gamma   90.00
#
_symmetry.space_group_name_H-M   'P 1'
#
loop_
_entity.id
_entity.type
_entity.pdbx_description
1 polymer ?
#
loop_
_entity_poly.entity_id
_entity_poly.type
_entity_poly.pdbx_seq_one_letter_code
_entity_poly.pdbx_strand_id
1 'polypeptide(L)' 'MALQEASEAYLVGLFEDTNLCAIHAKRVTIMPKDIQLARRIRANVPNGMTDLLCRKREREREREYGVR' A
#
# COMPACT_ATOMS: atom_id res chain seq x y z
N MET A 1 -4.68 18.09 -2.26
CA MET A 1 -4.19 17.14 -1.24
C MET A 1 -4.49 15.68 -1.59
N ALA A 2 -5.62 15.35 -2.24
CA ALA A 2 -5.99 13.97 -2.59
C ALA A 2 -4.89 13.16 -3.32
N LEU A 3 -4.21 13.72 -4.32
CA LEU A 3 -3.18 12.99 -5.08
C LEU A 3 -1.96 12.61 -4.22
N GLN A 4 -1.52 13.52 -3.34
CA GLN A 4 -0.42 13.26 -2.42
C GLN A 4 -0.79 12.15 -1.46
N GLU A 5 -1.99 12.21 -0.87
CA GLU A 5 -2.45 11.21 0.09
C GLU A 5 -2.63 9.83 -0.55
N ALA A 6 -3.16 9.77 -1.77
CA ALA A 6 -3.25 8.54 -2.53
C ALA A 6 -1.86 7.98 -2.86
N SER A 7 -0.90 8.84 -3.19
CA SER A 7 0.48 8.45 -3.48
C SER A 7 1.18 7.92 -2.22
N GLU A 8 1.03 8.58 -1.08
CA GLU A 8 1.58 8.14 0.20
C GLU A 8 0.98 6.81 0.64
N ALA A 9 -0.35 6.66 0.58
CA ALA A 9 -1.01 5.40 0.92
C ALA A 9 -0.53 4.24 0.04
N TYR A 10 -0.35 4.48 -1.26
CA TYR A 10 0.18 3.47 -2.18
C TYR A 10 1.63 3.10 -1.85
N LEU A 11 2.49 4.10 -1.62
CA LEU A 11 3.91 3.88 -1.31
C LEU A 11 4.10 3.16 0.02
N VAL A 12 3.35 3.55 1.07
CA VAL A 12 3.40 2.91 2.38
C VAL A 12 3.04 1.43 2.26
N GLY A 13 1.92 1.09 1.62
CA GLY A 13 1.54 -0.30 1.43
C GLY A 13 2.55 -1.08 0.57
N LEU A 14 3.09 -0.46 -0.49
CA LEU A 14 4.10 -1.12 -1.33
C LEU A 14 5.38 -1.42 -0.54
N PHE A 15 5.82 -0.52 0.33
CA PHE A 15 7.01 -0.74 1.16
C PHE A 15 6.79 -1.78 2.26
N GLU A 16 5.58 -1.93 2.80
CA GLU A 16 5.23 -3.02 3.72
C GLU A 16 5.44 -4.39 3.05
N ASP A 17 4.91 -4.59 1.84
CA ASP A 17 5.09 -5.83 1.08
C ASP A 17 6.54 -6.07 0.67
N THR A 18 7.24 -4.99 0.33
CA THR A 18 8.65 -5.05 -0.03
C THR A 18 9.51 -5.47 1.17
N ASN A 19 9.20 -4.97 2.36
CA ASN A 19 9.86 -5.37 3.60
C ASN A 19 9.64 -6.86 3.92
N LEU A 20 8.41 -7.36 3.71
CA LEU A 20 8.12 -8.79 3.84
C LEU A 20 8.96 -9.63 2.87
N CYS A 21 9.14 -9.17 1.62
CA CYS A 21 10.00 -9.84 0.64
C CYS A 21 11.49 -9.84 1.06
N ALA A 22 11.98 -8.76 1.67
CA ALA A 22 13.34 -8.70 2.18
C ALA A 22 13.54 -9.69 3.36
N ILE A 23 12.61 -9.72 4.31
CA ILE A 23 12.62 -10.63 5.46
C ILE A 23 12.54 -12.10 5.01
N HIS A 24 11.70 -12.39 4.01
CA HIS A 24 11.60 -13.73 3.41
C HIS A 24 12.97 -14.22 2.87
N ALA A 25 13.76 -13.30 2.32
CA ALA A 25 15.12 -13.56 1.85
C ALA A 25 16.20 -13.41 2.94
N LYS A 26 15.83 -13.38 4.23
CA LYS A 26 16.72 -13.21 5.40
C LYS A 26 17.57 -11.93 5.36
N ARG A 27 17.04 -10.85 4.77
CA ARG A 27 17.69 -9.54 4.72
C ARG A 27 16.86 -8.51 5.47
N VAL A 28 17.54 -7.53 6.07
CA VAL A 28 16.90 -6.36 6.70
C VAL A 28 16.89 -5.16 5.74
N THR A 29 17.82 -5.12 4.79
CA THR A 29 17.91 -4.06 3.79
C THR A 29 17.02 -4.36 2.58
N ILE A 30 16.15 -3.40 2.27
CA ILE A 30 15.30 -3.41 1.08
C ILE A 30 16.14 -3.19 -0.18
N MET A 31 15.94 -4.02 -1.20
CA MET A 31 16.64 -3.91 -2.49
C MET A 31 15.64 -3.75 -3.65
N PRO A 32 16.05 -3.19 -4.80
CA PRO A 32 15.17 -3.01 -5.96
C PRO A 32 14.48 -4.30 -6.43
N LYS A 33 15.13 -5.45 -6.26
CA LYS A 33 14.56 -6.77 -6.57
C LYS A 33 13.32 -7.12 -5.72
N ASP A 34 13.28 -6.65 -4.47
CA ASP A 34 12.16 -6.89 -3.56
C ASP A 34 10.94 -6.07 -4.02
N ILE A 35 11.16 -4.84 -4.50
CA ILE A 35 10.12 -3.96 -5.04
C ILE A 35 9.54 -4.56 -6.33
N GLN A 36 10.40 -5.06 -7.21
CA GLN A 36 9.98 -5.73 -8.44
C GLN A 36 9.13 -6.97 -8.14
N LEU A 37 9.52 -7.75 -7.13
CA LEU A 37 8.77 -8.93 -6.69
C LEU A 37 7.42 -8.53 -6.09
N ALA A 38 7.40 -7.59 -5.14
CA ALA A 38 6.18 -7.11 -4.48
C ALA A 38 5.15 -6.57 -5.50
N ARG A 39 5.62 -5.82 -6.51
CA ARG A 39 4.75 -5.33 -7.60
C ARG A 39 4.17 -6.47 -8.45
N ARG A 40 4.97 -7.50 -8.77
CA ARG A 40 4.50 -8.68 -9.52
C ARG A 40 3.46 -9.48 -8.72
N ILE A 41 3.67 -9.63 -7.42
CA ILE A 41 2.73 -10.33 -6.52
C ILE A 41 1.43 -9.54 -6.44
N ARG A 42 1.48 -8.22 -6.19
CA ARG A 42 0.30 -7.34 -6.15
C ARG A 42 -0.54 -7.39 -7.42
N ALA A 43 0.09 -7.45 -8.58
CA ALA A 43 -0.63 -7.56 -9.87
C ALA A 43 -1.39 -8.89 -10.05
N ASN A 44 -1.09 -9.90 -9.23
CA ASN A 44 -1.70 -11.23 -9.28
C ASN A 44 -2.75 -11.45 -8.17
N VAL A 45 -2.94 -10.47 -7.26
CA VAL A 45 -3.99 -10.53 -6.24
C VAL A 45 -5.25 -9.88 -6.80
N PRO A 46 -6.42 -10.54 -6.80
CA PRO A 46 -7.66 -9.91 -7.24
C PRO A 46 -7.93 -8.65 -6.40
N ASN A 47 -8.18 -7.53 -7.10
CA ASN A 47 -8.23 -6.14 -6.63
C ASN A 47 -9.32 -5.84 -5.57
N GLY A 48 -9.32 -6.54 -4.42
CA GLY A 48 -10.33 -6.40 -3.37
C GLY A 48 -9.81 -6.01 -1.99
N MET A 49 -8.52 -6.23 -1.68
CA MET A 49 -8.00 -6.04 -0.32
C MET A 49 -7.40 -4.66 -0.05
N THR A 50 -6.76 -4.00 -1.02
CA THR A 50 -6.16 -2.67 -0.84
C THR A 50 -7.17 -1.53 -0.98
N ASP A 51 -8.22 -1.72 -1.79
CA ASP A 51 -9.28 -0.74 -2.04
C ASP A 51 -10.16 -0.50 -0.79
N LEU A 52 -10.27 -1.51 0.08
CA LEU A 52 -11.07 -1.41 1.31
C LEU A 52 -10.45 -0.49 2.35
N LEU A 53 -9.12 -0.40 2.44
CA LEU A 53 -8.44 0.51 3.37
C LEU A 53 -8.52 1.96 2.88
N CYS A 54 -8.39 2.19 1.57
CA CYS A 54 -8.62 3.52 0.98
C CYS A 54 -10.07 3.96 1.21
N ARG A 55 -11.06 3.10 0.89
CA ARG A 55 -12.48 3.37 1.16
C ARG A 55 -12.82 3.54 2.63
N LYS A 56 -12.20 2.77 3.53
CA LYS A 56 -12.44 2.91 4.98
C LYS A 56 -11.92 4.25 5.48
N ARG A 57 -10.74 4.66 5.02
CA ARG A 57 -10.11 5.93 5.43
C ARG A 57 -10.78 7.14 4.79
N GLU A 58 -11.28 7.03 3.56
CA GLU A 58 -12.13 8.05 2.93
C GLU A 58 -13.46 8.19 3.69
N ARG A 59 -14.13 7.09 4.06
CA ARG A 59 -15.35 7.15 4.89
C ARG A 59 -15.08 7.68 6.31
N GLU A 60 -13.92 7.38 6.89
CA GLU A 60 -13.53 7.94 8.20
C GLU A 60 -13.23 9.43 8.09
N ARG A 61 -12.58 9.90 7.02
CA ARG A 61 -12.38 11.33 6.76
C ARG A 61 -13.66 12.06 6.39
N GLU A 62 -14.59 11.45 5.65
CA GLU A 62 -15.92 12.00 5.39
C GLU A 62 -16.68 12.24 6.70
N ARG A 63 -16.51 11.34 7.68
CA ARG A 63 -17.06 11.49 9.03
C ARG A 63 -16.31 12.52 9.89
N GLU A 64 -14.98 12.58 9.79
CA GLU A 64 -14.13 13.47 10.59
C GLU A 64 -14.16 14.93 10.10
N TYR A 65 -14.18 15.15 8.78
CA TYR A 65 -14.23 16.47 8.15
C TYR A 65 -15.63 16.92 7.74
N GLY A 66 -16.65 16.07 7.91
CA GLY A 66 -18.06 16.44 7.70
C GLY A 66 -18.34 16.96 6.29
N VAL A 67 -17.85 16.29 5.25
CA VAL A 67 -18.12 16.69 3.86
C VAL A 67 -19.56 16.29 3.51
N ARG A 68 -20.42 17.30 3.39
CA ARG A 68 -21.70 17.25 2.69
C ARG A 68 -21.60 18.10 1.44
#